data_AF-A0A5B9EL06-F1
#
_entry.id   AF-A0A5B9EL06-F1
#
_cell.length_a   1.000
_cell.length_b   1.000
_cell.length_c   1.000
_cell.angle_alpha   90.00
_cell.angle_beta   90.00
_cell.angle_gamma   90.00
#
_symmetry.space_group_name_H-M   'P 1'
#
loop_
_entity.id
_entity.type
_entity.pdbx_description
1 polymer ?
#
loop_
_entity_poly.entity_id
_entity_poly.type
_entity_poly.pdbx_seq_one_letter_code
_entity_poly.pdbx_strand_id
1 'polypeptide(L)'
;MRQSSRFVSHPIAALLAALSFLGLTPGAAYAHEFVVEVRAVGDARAQILTEALRGFLLATTERDGHANEASNGHLGGLDVYIAPRPTQVAARFPDLRPVPPGGADFIAVIGAAQDVAAEAETIGDDTVVLRPGRLHDANRWAGDEALDAQGFAARYMAAYGQPASEWAARGYNAARRIDDAVRPLGGVDDHAALARAFADSAAGIRW
;
A
#
# COMPACT_ATOMS: atom_id res chain seq x y z
N MET A 1 -79.96 48.75 7.56
CA MET A 1 -78.74 49.54 7.84
C MET A 1 -77.57 48.57 7.90
N ARG A 2 -76.60 48.75 7.00
CA ARG A 2 -75.48 47.84 6.74
C ARG A 2 -74.41 48.00 7.81
N GLN A 3 -74.01 46.91 8.46
CA GLN A 3 -72.79 46.87 9.27
C GLN A 3 -71.70 46.22 8.41
N SER A 4 -70.67 47.00 8.10
CA SER A 4 -69.59 46.64 7.19
C SER A 4 -68.51 45.86 7.95
N SER A 5 -68.49 44.54 7.80
CA SER A 5 -67.40 43.69 8.27
C SER A 5 -66.21 43.82 7.32
N ARG A 6 -65.12 44.47 7.78
CA ARG A 6 -63.84 44.48 7.06
C ARG A 6 -63.11 43.18 7.35
N PHE A 7 -63.04 42.31 6.34
CA PHE A 7 -62.10 41.20 6.30
C PHE A 7 -60.68 41.76 6.17
N VAL A 8 -59.83 41.47 7.16
CA VAL A 8 -58.37 41.58 6.99
C VAL A 8 -57.84 40.17 6.90
N SER A 9 -57.69 39.72 5.65
CA SER A 9 -56.93 38.53 5.27
C SER A 9 -55.47 38.72 5.67
N HIS A 10 -54.99 37.95 6.65
CA HIS A 10 -53.56 37.78 6.87
C HIS A 10 -53.09 36.54 6.09
N PRO A 11 -52.07 36.70 5.24
CA PRO A 11 -51.55 35.60 4.43
C PRO A 11 -50.88 34.54 5.30
N ILE A 12 -51.14 33.30 4.92
CA ILE A 12 -50.46 32.08 5.34
C ILE A 12 -48.95 32.29 5.19
N ALA A 13 -48.26 32.60 6.28
CA ALA A 13 -46.81 32.53 6.34
C ALA A 13 -46.46 31.07 6.64
N ALA A 14 -46.31 30.30 5.57
CA ALA A 14 -45.77 28.96 5.59
C ALA A 14 -44.37 28.98 6.23
N LEU A 15 -44.27 28.39 7.41
CA LEU A 15 -43.00 28.05 8.03
C LEU A 15 -42.39 26.90 7.22
N LEU A 16 -41.59 27.22 6.20
CA LEU A 16 -40.76 26.25 5.50
C LEU A 16 -39.67 25.79 6.46
N ALA A 17 -39.91 24.63 7.08
CA ALA A 17 -38.87 23.85 7.73
C ALA A 17 -37.90 23.35 6.64
N ALA A 18 -36.78 24.05 6.47
CA ALA A 18 -35.66 23.55 5.68
C ALA A 18 -34.97 22.44 6.48
N LEU A 19 -35.52 21.21 6.40
CA LEU A 19 -34.75 20.00 6.70
C LEU A 19 -33.74 19.82 5.56
N SER A 20 -32.57 20.41 5.72
CA SER A 20 -31.39 20.12 4.90
C SER A 20 -30.79 18.79 5.35
N PHE A 21 -31.47 17.68 5.03
CA PHE A 21 -30.87 16.35 5.00
C PHE A 21 -30.91 15.89 3.55
N LEU A 22 -29.78 16.00 2.85
CA LEU A 22 -29.37 15.06 1.79
C LEU A 22 -27.97 15.47 1.33
N GLY A 23 -26.99 14.58 1.55
CA GLY A 23 -25.62 14.80 1.11
C GLY A 23 -24.52 14.30 2.05
N LEU A 24 -24.78 13.29 2.89
CA LEU A 24 -23.69 12.41 3.33
C LEU A 24 -23.28 11.63 2.09
N THR A 25 -22.31 12.13 1.34
CA THR A 25 -21.53 11.28 0.43
C THR A 25 -20.72 10.32 1.31
N PRO A 26 -20.95 9.00 1.26
CA PRO A 26 -19.99 8.08 1.83
C PRO A 26 -18.82 8.02 0.86
N GLY A 27 -17.81 8.88 1.05
CA GLY A 27 -16.67 8.92 0.13
C GLY A 27 -15.38 9.52 0.69
N ALA A 28 -15.32 9.88 1.97
CA ALA A 28 -14.17 10.58 2.54
C ALA A 28 -13.60 9.88 3.77
N ALA A 29 -13.47 8.55 3.74
CA ALA A 29 -12.95 7.77 4.87
C ALA A 29 -11.74 6.85 4.56
N TYR A 30 -11.36 6.66 3.30
CA TYR A 30 -10.23 5.78 2.92
C TYR A 30 -8.96 6.54 2.45
N ALA A 31 -8.93 7.87 2.52
CA ALA A 31 -7.80 8.68 2.04
C ALA A 31 -6.46 8.47 2.79
N HIS A 32 -6.43 7.57 3.78
CA HIS A 32 -5.25 7.31 4.62
C HIS A 32 -4.80 5.85 4.57
N GLU A 33 -5.39 5.00 3.72
CA GLU A 33 -5.00 3.59 3.63
C GLU A 33 -5.06 3.03 2.20
N PHE A 34 -4.35 1.93 1.97
CA PHE A 34 -4.44 1.15 0.74
C PHE A 34 -4.12 -0.33 0.98
N VAL A 35 -4.51 -1.19 0.05
CA VAL A 35 -4.28 -2.62 0.04
C VAL A 35 -3.31 -2.97 -1.08
N VAL A 36 -2.18 -3.59 -0.71
CA VAL A 36 -1.24 -4.19 -1.66
C VAL A 36 -1.39 -5.71 -1.65
N GLU A 37 -1.61 -6.30 -2.82
CA GLU A 37 -1.42 -7.75 -2.97
C GLU A 37 0.05 -8.05 -3.20
N VAL A 38 0.67 -8.87 -2.34
CA VAL A 38 2.04 -9.35 -2.56
C VAL A 38 1.96 -10.77 -3.10
N ARG A 39 2.20 -10.91 -4.39
CA ARG A 39 2.03 -12.16 -5.13
C ARG A 39 3.38 -12.78 -5.47
N ALA A 40 3.62 -14.00 -4.99
CA ALA A 40 4.79 -14.78 -5.38
C ALA A 40 4.52 -15.68 -6.58
N VAL A 41 5.46 -15.72 -7.51
CA VAL A 41 5.43 -16.54 -8.74
C VAL A 41 6.64 -17.49 -8.80
N GLY A 42 6.58 -18.50 -9.68
CA GLY A 42 7.57 -19.57 -9.81
C GLY A 42 7.22 -20.86 -9.06
N ASP A 43 8.20 -21.76 -8.88
CA ASP A 43 7.95 -23.08 -8.27
C ASP A 43 7.90 -23.03 -6.73
N ALA A 44 8.71 -22.17 -6.11
CA ALA A 44 8.85 -22.08 -4.65
C ALA A 44 8.01 -20.96 -4.00
N ARG A 45 6.82 -20.66 -4.54
CA ARG A 45 6.01 -19.45 -4.20
C ARG A 45 5.85 -19.20 -2.72
N ALA A 46 5.55 -20.23 -1.92
CA ALA A 46 5.34 -20.06 -0.48
C ALA A 46 6.62 -19.63 0.25
N GLN A 47 7.78 -20.15 -0.14
CA GLN A 47 9.07 -19.75 0.42
C GLN A 47 9.47 -18.37 -0.06
N ILE A 48 9.36 -18.10 -1.38
CA ILE A 48 9.60 -16.79 -1.99
C ILE A 48 8.78 -15.73 -1.26
N LEU A 49 7.48 -15.96 -1.08
CA LEU A 49 6.60 -15.02 -0.41
C LEU A 49 6.94 -14.83 1.06
N THR A 50 7.30 -15.89 1.78
CA THR A 50 7.65 -15.77 3.20
C THR A 50 8.85 -14.87 3.38
N GLU A 51 9.90 -15.10 2.60
CA GLU A 51 11.10 -14.28 2.66
C GLU A 51 10.84 -12.85 2.19
N ALA A 52 10.11 -12.67 1.09
CA ALA A 52 9.73 -11.35 0.58
C ALA A 52 8.90 -10.57 1.60
N LEU A 53 7.93 -11.19 2.26
CA LEU A 53 7.12 -10.52 3.28
C LEU A 53 7.95 -10.08 4.48
N ARG A 54 8.97 -10.82 4.91
CA ARG A 54 9.90 -10.37 5.96
C ARG A 54 10.61 -9.08 5.55
N GLY A 55 11.15 -9.04 4.33
CA GLY A 55 11.78 -7.82 3.83
C GLY A 55 10.80 -6.67 3.64
N PHE A 56 9.60 -6.95 3.13
CA PHE A 56 8.54 -5.96 2.95
C PHE A 56 8.13 -5.35 4.29
N LEU A 57 7.85 -6.18 5.29
CA LEU A 57 7.45 -5.75 6.63
C LEU A 57 8.57 -4.96 7.31
N LEU A 58 9.83 -5.37 7.15
CA LEU A 58 10.95 -4.59 7.67
C LEU A 58 10.91 -3.15 7.15
N ALA A 59 10.72 -2.95 5.84
CA ALA A 59 10.58 -1.61 5.26
C ALA A 59 9.38 -0.83 5.82
N THR A 60 8.26 -1.51 6.12
CA THR A 60 7.10 -0.83 6.72
C THR A 60 7.39 -0.33 8.13
N THR A 61 8.32 -0.94 8.88
CA THR A 61 8.70 -0.48 10.22
C THR A 61 9.69 0.68 10.22
N GLU A 62 10.17 1.08 9.04
CA GLU A 62 11.19 2.11 8.91
C GLU A 62 10.58 3.51 8.94
N ARG A 63 11.27 4.38 9.66
CA ARG A 63 10.79 5.65 10.20
C ARG A 63 10.10 6.53 9.15
N ASP A 64 8.82 6.81 9.34
CA ASP A 64 8.02 7.78 8.60
C ASP A 64 8.16 9.20 9.18
N GLY A 65 9.39 9.65 9.43
CA GLY A 65 9.63 11.05 9.81
C GLY A 65 9.16 11.49 11.20
N HIS A 66 8.43 10.67 11.97
CA HIS A 66 8.09 10.94 13.37
C HIS A 66 9.01 10.18 14.33
N ALA A 67 9.34 10.78 15.49
CA ALA A 67 10.36 10.27 16.41
C ALA A 67 9.88 9.10 17.28
N ASN A 68 8.57 8.87 17.35
CA ASN A 68 7.93 7.99 18.33
C ASN A 68 6.95 6.98 17.70
N GLU A 69 6.94 6.83 16.38
CA GLU A 69 6.06 5.89 15.69
C GLU A 69 6.92 4.91 14.88
N ALA A 70 7.00 3.67 15.37
CA ALA A 70 7.32 2.55 14.51
C ALA A 70 6.09 2.35 13.65
N SER A 71 6.23 2.55 12.35
CA SER A 71 5.11 2.41 11.44
C SER A 71 4.69 0.93 11.39
N ASN A 72 3.61 0.59 12.08
CA ASN A 72 3.09 -0.78 12.11
C ASN A 72 2.31 -1.07 10.80
N GLY A 73 2.96 -0.85 9.65
CA GLY A 73 2.34 -0.98 8.34
C GLY A 73 1.87 0.34 7.73
N HIS A 74 2.76 1.34 7.58
CA HIS A 74 2.52 2.48 6.67
C HIS A 74 3.59 2.53 5.59
N LEU A 75 3.20 3.00 4.41
CA LEU A 75 4.09 3.35 3.31
C LEU A 75 3.57 4.62 2.66
N GLY A 76 4.48 5.55 2.37
CA GLY A 76 4.17 6.84 1.78
C GLY A 76 3.36 7.78 2.71
N GLY A 77 3.28 7.47 4.00
CA GLY A 77 2.44 8.19 4.97
C GLY A 77 0.99 7.69 5.03
N LEU A 78 0.68 6.56 4.39
CA LEU A 78 -0.63 5.90 4.42
C LEU A 78 -0.52 4.52 5.05
N ASP A 79 -1.55 4.09 5.77
CA ASP A 79 -1.74 2.72 6.23
C ASP A 79 -1.71 1.73 5.06
N VAL A 80 -0.94 0.65 5.17
CA VAL A 80 -0.91 -0.43 4.19
C VAL A 80 -1.49 -1.72 4.77
N TYR A 81 -2.39 -2.35 4.02
CA TYR A 81 -2.82 -3.72 4.24
C TYR A 81 -2.12 -4.61 3.23
N ILE A 82 -1.51 -5.68 3.72
CA ILE A 82 -0.79 -6.64 2.88
C ILE A 82 -1.68 -7.86 2.68
N ALA A 83 -1.99 -8.18 1.43
CA ALA A 83 -2.73 -9.37 1.03
C ALA A 83 -1.76 -10.41 0.42
N PRO A 84 -1.30 -11.43 1.18
CA PRO A 84 -0.36 -12.42 0.65
C PRO A 84 -1.00 -13.35 -0.38
N ARG A 85 -0.33 -13.59 -1.51
CA ARG A 85 -0.69 -14.65 -2.46
C ARG A 85 0.53 -15.54 -2.78
N PRO A 86 0.52 -16.83 -2.38
CA PRO A 86 -0.66 -17.60 -1.97
C PRO A 86 -1.05 -17.38 -0.50
N THR A 87 -2.36 -17.43 -0.21
CA THR A 87 -2.95 -16.94 1.07
C THR A 87 -2.54 -17.73 2.30
N GLN A 88 -2.18 -19.01 2.16
CA GLN A 88 -1.71 -19.82 3.29
C GLN A 88 -0.44 -19.27 3.96
N VAL A 89 0.32 -18.41 3.27
CA VAL A 89 1.50 -17.75 3.86
C VAL A 89 1.10 -16.74 4.93
N ALA A 90 -0.08 -16.14 4.86
CA ALA A 90 -0.56 -15.16 5.85
C ALA A 90 -0.56 -15.73 7.28
N ALA A 91 -0.85 -17.03 7.45
CA ALA A 91 -0.85 -17.70 8.76
C ALA A 91 0.54 -17.73 9.44
N ARG A 92 1.63 -17.42 8.72
CA ARG A 92 3.00 -17.32 9.26
C ARG A 92 3.31 -15.94 9.83
N PHE A 93 2.43 -14.95 9.60
CA PHE A 93 2.60 -13.56 9.99
C PHE A 93 1.38 -13.13 10.82
N PRO A 94 1.34 -13.46 12.12
CA PRO A 94 0.19 -13.19 12.98
C PRO A 94 -0.15 -11.70 13.11
N ASP A 95 0.82 -10.83 12.86
CA ASP A 95 0.67 -9.38 12.96
C ASP A 95 0.08 -8.72 11.69
N LEU A 96 -0.17 -9.50 10.63
CA LEU A 96 -0.86 -8.96 9.46
C LEU A 96 -2.31 -8.62 9.79
N ARG A 97 -2.67 -7.36 9.56
CA ARG A 97 -4.06 -6.90 9.68
C ARG A 97 -4.96 -7.65 8.69
N PRO A 98 -6.20 -8.00 9.10
CA PRO A 98 -7.20 -8.48 8.15
C PRO A 98 -7.42 -7.46 7.03
N VAL A 99 -7.39 -7.92 5.79
CA VAL A 99 -7.57 -7.07 4.61
C VAL A 99 -9.04 -6.64 4.51
N PRO A 100 -9.35 -5.34 4.32
CA PRO A 100 -10.72 -4.89 4.17
C PRO A 100 -11.38 -5.47 2.90
N PRO A 101 -12.72 -5.56 2.86
CA PRO A 101 -13.43 -5.92 1.63
C PRO A 101 -13.20 -4.84 0.57
N GLY A 102 -12.92 -5.23 -0.67
CA GLY A 102 -12.66 -4.28 -1.77
C GLY A 102 -11.63 -4.76 -2.78
N GLY A 103 -10.79 -5.73 -2.40
CA GLY A 103 -9.69 -6.18 -3.25
C GLY A 103 -8.42 -5.38 -2.99
N ALA A 104 -7.39 -5.61 -3.81
CA ALA A 104 -6.15 -4.85 -3.74
C ALA A 104 -6.19 -3.68 -4.71
N ASP A 105 -5.63 -2.53 -4.31
CA ASP A 105 -5.49 -1.36 -5.17
C ASP A 105 -4.45 -1.62 -6.28
N PHE A 106 -3.40 -2.40 -5.95
CA PHE A 106 -2.39 -2.84 -6.90
C PHE A 106 -1.70 -4.12 -6.44
N ILE A 107 -0.96 -4.73 -7.37
CA ILE A 107 -0.27 -6.01 -7.14
C ILE A 107 1.24 -5.81 -7.23
N ALA A 108 1.96 -6.20 -6.18
CA ALA A 108 3.42 -6.37 -6.19
C ALA A 108 3.77 -7.82 -6.48
N VAL A 109 4.35 -8.08 -7.65
CA VAL A 109 4.70 -9.44 -8.10
C VAL A 109 6.17 -9.71 -7.80
N ILE A 110 6.44 -10.79 -7.06
CA ILE A 110 7.76 -11.21 -6.60
C ILE A 110 8.11 -12.59 -7.16
N GLY A 111 9.24 -12.68 -7.84
CA GLY A 111 9.76 -13.93 -8.40
C GLY A 111 10.92 -13.65 -9.34
N ALA A 112 11.33 -14.66 -10.10
CA ALA A 112 12.32 -14.47 -11.16
C ALA A 112 11.74 -13.60 -12.28
N ALA A 113 12.60 -12.84 -12.97
CA ALA A 113 12.17 -11.85 -13.97
C ALA A 113 11.27 -12.46 -15.06
N GLN A 114 11.59 -13.66 -15.55
CA GLN A 114 10.75 -14.33 -16.56
C GLN A 114 9.37 -14.72 -16.02
N ASP A 115 9.28 -15.22 -14.79
CA ASP A 115 8.01 -15.66 -14.19
C ASP A 115 7.11 -14.46 -13.91
N VAL A 116 7.71 -13.34 -13.50
CA VAL A 116 6.97 -12.11 -13.24
C VAL A 116 6.48 -11.48 -14.55
N ALA A 117 7.28 -11.51 -15.61
CA ALA A 117 6.85 -11.07 -16.92
C ALA A 117 5.63 -11.88 -17.40
N ALA A 118 5.71 -13.22 -17.32
CA ALA A 118 4.61 -14.11 -17.68
C ALA A 118 3.36 -13.86 -16.81
N GLU A 119 3.50 -13.72 -15.49
CA GLU A 119 2.37 -13.41 -14.61
C GLU A 119 1.74 -12.06 -14.95
N ALA A 120 2.54 -11.03 -15.23
CA ALA A 120 2.03 -9.71 -15.56
C ALA A 120 1.23 -9.67 -16.86
N GLU A 121 1.44 -10.62 -17.78
CA GLU A 121 0.59 -10.80 -18.98
C GLU A 121 -0.78 -11.41 -18.67
N THR A 122 -0.92 -12.07 -17.52
CA THR A 122 -2.20 -12.65 -17.07
C THR A 122 -3.04 -11.68 -16.24
N ILE A 123 -2.41 -10.63 -15.73
CA ILE A 123 -3.08 -9.58 -14.96
C ILE A 123 -3.72 -8.61 -15.95
N GLY A 124 -5.02 -8.34 -15.78
CA GLY A 124 -5.77 -7.46 -16.68
C GLY A 124 -5.22 -6.02 -16.70
N ASP A 125 -5.37 -5.36 -17.85
CA ASP A 125 -4.80 -4.03 -18.12
C ASP A 125 -5.29 -2.93 -17.15
N ASP A 126 -6.44 -3.13 -16.50
CA ASP A 126 -7.01 -2.20 -15.52
C ASP A 126 -6.34 -2.27 -14.13
N THR A 127 -5.44 -3.23 -13.91
CA THR A 127 -4.76 -3.43 -12.63
C THR A 127 -3.35 -2.84 -12.66
N VAL A 128 -3.02 -2.00 -11.68
CA VAL A 128 -1.64 -1.51 -11.52
C VAL A 128 -0.75 -2.63 -10.98
N VAL A 129 0.38 -2.87 -11.65
CA VAL A 129 1.34 -3.90 -11.28
C VAL A 129 2.71 -3.30 -11.00
N LEU A 130 3.19 -3.48 -9.77
CA LEU A 130 4.58 -3.25 -9.42
C LEU A 130 5.42 -4.46 -9.86
N ARG A 131 6.09 -4.32 -11.00
CA ARG A 131 7.10 -5.28 -11.48
C ARG A 131 8.40 -5.18 -10.66
N PRO A 132 9.20 -6.26 -10.56
CA PRO A 132 10.47 -6.26 -9.85
C PRO A 132 11.37 -5.13 -10.35
N GLY A 133 11.87 -4.33 -9.42
CA GLY A 133 12.90 -3.36 -9.69
C GLY A 133 14.26 -4.05 -9.67
N ARG A 134 15.27 -3.38 -10.25
CA ARG A 134 16.66 -3.79 -10.08
C ARG A 134 16.99 -3.85 -8.60
N LEU A 135 17.49 -5.00 -8.15
CA LEU A 135 18.19 -5.09 -6.88
C LEU A 135 19.60 -4.53 -7.08
N HIS A 136 20.09 -3.79 -6.09
CA HIS A 136 21.52 -3.48 -6.05
C HIS A 136 22.35 -4.77 -6.04
N ASP A 137 23.62 -4.68 -6.45
CA ASP A 137 24.55 -5.80 -6.37
C ASP A 137 24.53 -6.40 -4.96
N ALA A 138 24.57 -7.74 -4.87
CA ALA A 138 24.50 -8.47 -3.60
C ALA A 138 25.52 -7.98 -2.57
N ASN A 139 26.67 -7.47 -3.01
CA ASN A 139 27.68 -6.88 -2.13
C ASN A 139 27.17 -5.67 -1.32
N ARG A 140 26.15 -4.95 -1.80
CA ARG A 140 25.58 -3.78 -1.11
C ARG A 140 24.44 -4.09 -0.15
N TRP A 141 23.70 -5.18 -0.34
CA TRP A 141 22.59 -5.54 0.57
C TRP A 141 22.81 -6.86 1.33
N ALA A 142 23.84 -7.64 0.99
CA ALA A 142 24.22 -8.89 1.64
C ALA A 142 25.75 -9.11 1.80
N GLY A 143 26.60 -8.19 1.33
CA GLY A 143 28.06 -8.27 1.46
C GLY A 143 28.63 -7.36 2.56
N ASP A 144 29.96 -7.24 2.63
CA ASP A 144 30.65 -6.50 3.70
C ASP A 144 30.35 -4.99 3.68
N GLU A 145 30.01 -4.40 2.52
CA GLU A 145 29.53 -3.01 2.41
C GLU A 145 28.10 -2.83 2.95
N ALA A 146 27.36 -3.93 3.17
CA ALA A 146 26.03 -3.91 3.80
C ALA A 146 26.11 -3.79 5.33
N LEU A 147 27.32 -3.77 5.91
CA LEU A 147 27.59 -3.69 7.36
C LEU A 147 27.61 -2.25 7.90
N ASP A 148 26.98 -1.29 7.20
CA ASP A 148 26.45 -0.14 7.93
C ASP A 148 25.42 -0.67 8.92
N ALA A 149 25.54 -0.33 10.21
CA ALA A 149 24.59 -0.71 11.24
C ALA A 149 23.16 -0.23 10.93
N GLN A 150 23.01 0.77 10.05
CA GLN A 150 21.73 1.26 9.54
C GLN A 150 21.28 0.61 8.21
N GLY A 151 22.10 -0.25 7.61
CA GLY A 151 21.81 -0.93 6.35
C GLY A 151 20.70 -1.99 6.45
N PHE A 152 20.12 -2.36 5.31
CA PHE A 152 19.09 -3.42 5.24
C PHE A 152 19.56 -4.75 5.87
N ALA A 153 20.77 -5.23 5.54
CA ALA A 153 21.27 -6.52 6.02
C ALA A 153 21.36 -6.58 7.55
N ALA A 154 21.93 -5.54 8.16
CA ALA A 154 22.11 -5.45 9.60
C ALA A 154 20.76 -5.41 10.33
N ARG A 155 19.81 -4.61 9.84
CA ARG A 155 18.45 -4.53 10.40
C ARG A 155 17.66 -5.81 10.21
N TYR A 156 17.78 -6.47 9.05
CA TYR A 156 17.15 -7.77 8.82
C TYR A 156 17.68 -8.84 9.77
N MET A 157 19.00 -8.92 9.94
CA MET A 157 19.63 -9.82 10.91
C MET A 157 19.14 -9.53 12.33
N ALA A 158 19.04 -8.26 12.73
CA ALA A 158 18.54 -7.87 14.04
C ALA A 158 17.06 -8.25 14.24
N ALA A 159 16.23 -8.12 13.20
CA ALA A 159 14.80 -8.43 13.28
C ALA A 159 14.50 -9.94 13.24
N TYR A 160 15.24 -10.71 12.45
CA TYR A 160 14.88 -12.10 12.12
C TYR A 160 15.94 -13.16 12.51
N GLY A 161 17.08 -12.74 13.07
CA GLY A 161 18.13 -13.62 13.56
C GLY A 161 18.83 -14.45 12.48
N GLN A 162 18.70 -14.07 11.21
CA GLN A 162 19.31 -14.76 10.07
C GLN A 162 19.67 -13.78 8.95
N PRO A 163 20.63 -14.14 8.07
CA PRO A 163 20.95 -13.32 6.91
C PRO A 163 19.75 -13.12 5.98
N ALA A 164 19.64 -11.95 5.37
CA ALA A 164 18.62 -11.69 4.36
C ALA A 164 18.86 -12.54 3.10
N SER A 165 17.80 -13.18 2.62
CA SER A 165 17.81 -13.81 1.30
C SER A 165 17.58 -12.75 0.20
N GLU A 166 17.85 -13.12 -1.06
CA GLU A 166 17.50 -12.27 -2.20
C GLU A 166 16.00 -11.95 -2.22
N TRP A 167 15.14 -12.91 -1.86
CA TRP A 167 13.69 -12.70 -1.82
C TRP A 167 13.29 -11.66 -0.76
N ALA A 168 13.94 -11.68 0.41
CA ALA A 168 13.77 -10.63 1.40
C ALA A 168 14.19 -9.26 0.85
N ALA A 169 15.36 -9.17 0.19
CA ALA A 169 15.77 -7.93 -0.46
C ALA A 169 14.76 -7.46 -1.52
N ARG A 170 14.16 -8.37 -2.31
CA ARG A 170 13.13 -8.02 -3.29
C ARG A 170 11.86 -7.46 -2.65
N GLY A 171 11.42 -8.06 -1.53
CA GLY A 171 10.29 -7.56 -0.77
C GLY A 171 10.55 -6.17 -0.17
N TYR A 172 11.73 -5.97 0.39
CA TYR A 172 12.18 -4.68 0.90
C TYR A 172 12.21 -3.60 -0.20
N ASN A 173 12.83 -3.91 -1.34
CA ASN A 173 12.86 -3.03 -2.50
C ASN A 173 11.45 -2.67 -3.01
N ALA A 174 10.54 -3.64 -3.05
CA ALA A 174 9.16 -3.40 -3.45
C ALA A 174 8.47 -2.40 -2.51
N ALA A 175 8.56 -2.61 -1.19
CA ALA A 175 7.96 -1.73 -0.20
C ALA A 175 8.52 -0.30 -0.27
N ARG A 176 9.84 -0.13 -0.40
CA ARG A 176 10.47 1.19 -0.54
C ARG A 176 10.07 1.90 -1.83
N ARG A 177 9.91 1.18 -2.95
CA ARG A 177 9.39 1.75 -4.20
C ARG A 177 7.93 2.17 -4.09
N ILE A 178 7.14 1.45 -3.29
CA ILE A 178 5.77 1.86 -2.95
C ILE A 178 5.79 3.14 -2.12
N ASP A 179 6.64 3.23 -1.08
CA ASP A 179 6.79 4.46 -0.29
C ASP A 179 7.12 5.67 -1.16
N ASP A 180 8.14 5.55 -2.01
CA ASP A 180 8.61 6.61 -2.90
C ASP A 180 7.53 7.05 -3.91
N ALA A 181 6.68 6.13 -4.37
CA ALA A 181 5.61 6.41 -5.31
C ALA A 181 4.38 7.03 -4.64
N VAL A 182 3.94 6.47 -3.51
CA VAL A 182 2.72 6.88 -2.81
C VAL A 182 2.90 8.23 -2.13
N ARG A 183 4.06 8.49 -1.52
CA ARG A 183 4.33 9.72 -0.75
C ARG A 183 4.07 11.03 -1.53
N PRO A 184 4.58 11.24 -2.76
CA PRO A 184 4.30 12.45 -3.51
C PRO A 184 2.88 12.50 -4.08
N LEU A 185 2.22 11.36 -4.27
CA LEU A 185 0.85 11.28 -4.77
C LEU A 185 -0.19 11.53 -3.67
N GLY A 186 0.16 11.22 -2.40
CA GLY A 186 -0.74 11.33 -1.26
C GLY A 186 -1.89 10.31 -1.28
N GLY A 187 -1.79 9.26 -2.10
CA GLY A 187 -2.86 8.30 -2.34
C GLY A 187 -2.49 7.28 -3.43
N VAL A 188 -3.40 6.35 -3.70
CA VAL A 188 -3.28 5.31 -4.73
C VAL A 188 -4.32 5.44 -5.86
N ASP A 189 -5.24 6.41 -5.77
CA ASP A 189 -6.37 6.55 -6.69
C ASP A 189 -5.96 6.91 -8.13
N ASP A 190 -4.86 7.64 -8.32
CA ASP A 190 -4.32 7.95 -9.64
C ASP A 190 -3.48 6.77 -10.15
N HIS A 191 -4.18 5.75 -10.68
CA HIS A 191 -3.58 4.52 -11.18
C HIS A 191 -2.53 4.79 -12.29
N ALA A 192 -2.76 5.80 -13.13
CA ALA A 192 -1.84 6.15 -14.21
C ALA A 192 -0.54 6.76 -13.67
N ALA A 193 -0.65 7.68 -12.71
CA ALA A 193 0.52 8.26 -12.04
C ALA A 193 1.28 7.21 -11.21
N LEU A 194 0.56 6.34 -10.50
CA LEU A 194 1.14 5.26 -9.72
C LEU A 194 1.90 4.26 -10.60
N ALA A 195 1.30 3.81 -11.71
CA ALA A 195 1.94 2.93 -12.67
C ALA A 195 3.22 3.56 -13.26
N ARG A 196 3.19 4.86 -13.56
CA ARG A 196 4.36 5.60 -14.04
C ARG A 196 5.46 5.66 -12.99
N ALA A 197 5.14 5.98 -11.73
CA ALA A 197 6.11 6.02 -10.64
C ALA A 197 6.76 4.64 -10.38
N PHE A 198 5.99 3.56 -10.51
CA PHE A 198 6.53 2.20 -10.46
C PHE A 198 7.48 1.91 -11.61
N ALA A 199 7.15 2.32 -12.84
CA ALA A 199 8.05 2.17 -13.98
C ALA A 199 9.35 2.98 -13.81
N ASP A 200 9.26 4.24 -13.37
CA ASP A 200 10.40 5.14 -13.20
C ASP A 200 11.38 4.63 -12.12
N SER A 201 10.86 3.98 -11.07
CA SER A 201 11.68 3.38 -10.00
C SER A 201 12.26 2.00 -10.35
N ALA A 202 11.97 1.43 -11.53
CA ALA A 202 12.43 0.10 -11.91
C ALA A 202 13.96 -0.03 -12.00
N ALA A 203 14.68 1.08 -12.22
CA ALA A 203 16.14 1.13 -12.22
C ALA A 203 16.77 0.94 -10.82
N GLY A 204 15.94 0.94 -9.76
CA GLY A 204 16.35 0.77 -8.37
C GLY A 204 16.13 2.04 -7.54
N ILE A 205 16.19 1.86 -6.22
CA ILE A 205 16.04 2.91 -5.21
C ILE A 205 17.38 3.22 -4.54
N ARG A 206 17.40 4.27 -3.71
CA ARG A 206 18.42 4.43 -2.66
C ARG A 206 18.05 3.53 -1.47
N TRP A 207 19.00 2.68 -1.08
CA TRP A 207 18.88 1.68 -0.02
C TRP A 207 19.34 2.23 1.32
#